data_AF-A0A6B3GSZ0-F1
#
_entry.id   AF-A0A6B3GSZ0-F1
#
_cell.length_a   1.000
_cell.length_b   1.000
_cell.length_c   1.000
_cell.angle_alpha   90.00
_cell.angle_beta   90.00
_cell.angle_gamma   90.00
#
_symmetry.space_group_name_H-M   'P 1'
#
loop_
_entity.id
_entity.type
_entity.pdbx_description
1 polymer ?
#
loop_
_entity_poly.entity_id
_entity_poly.type
_entity_poly.pdbx_seq_one_letter_code
_entity_poly.pdbx_strand_id
1 'polypeptide(L)'
;MSTPQSSAPEPRTHRSTASVVTGALLLALGAWFGVDAIWRGSGRTPWVALAALVTLVPLVVAYTLRPAVVSDEDRLTVRNPFRTVTLPWAAVAELRSGFTNEVRSDGRTYQLWALPVSLRARKKAARAQMRDAVADPHGATPTTVSQPVRSDSDQAVEDLREIAERRAAAPTAQGPAVVRWAYEIIAPTAVGAIALVVLVATG
;
A
#
# COMPACT_ATOMS: atom_id res chain seq x y z
N MET A 1 -37.87 -5.22 25.06
CA MET A 1 -37.38 -5.92 23.85
C MET A 1 -36.30 -5.06 23.24
N SER A 2 -35.05 -5.26 23.64
CA SER A 2 -33.90 -4.51 23.14
C SER A 2 -33.30 -5.31 22.00
N THR A 3 -33.42 -4.81 20.78
CA THR A 3 -32.74 -5.36 19.60
C THR A 3 -31.22 -5.34 19.85
N PRO A 4 -30.48 -6.43 19.60
CA PRO A 4 -29.03 -6.38 19.67
C PRO A 4 -28.54 -5.45 18.55
N GLN A 5 -27.86 -4.37 18.93
CA GLN A 5 -27.09 -3.57 17.98
C GLN A 5 -26.02 -4.48 17.38
N SER A 6 -26.23 -4.91 16.14
CA SER A 6 -25.18 -5.54 15.34
C SER A 6 -24.09 -4.49 15.18
N SER A 7 -23.00 -4.65 15.94
CA SER A 7 -21.79 -3.85 15.78
C SER A 7 -21.33 -3.99 14.34
N ALA A 8 -21.46 -2.92 13.54
CA ALA A 8 -20.91 -2.88 12.19
C ALA A 8 -19.43 -3.31 12.26
N PRO A 9 -18.97 -4.21 11.36
CA PRO A 9 -17.59 -4.68 11.39
C PRO A 9 -16.62 -3.50 11.30
N GLU A 10 -15.68 -3.38 12.24
CA GLU A 10 -14.70 -2.29 12.21
C GLU A 10 -13.87 -2.33 10.92
N PRO A 11 -13.64 -1.16 10.28
CA PRO A 11 -12.88 -1.10 9.03
C PRO A 11 -11.45 -1.57 9.27
N ARG A 12 -11.03 -2.62 8.57
CA ARG A 12 -9.67 -3.17 8.70
C ARG A 12 -8.74 -2.41 7.76
N THR A 13 -7.74 -1.77 8.35
CA THR A 13 -6.69 -1.06 7.60
C THR A 13 -5.41 -1.89 7.61
N HIS A 14 -4.99 -2.34 6.43
CA HIS A 14 -3.70 -3.01 6.26
C HIS A 14 -2.64 -1.98 5.87
N ARG A 15 -1.65 -1.76 6.75
CA ARG A 15 -0.51 -0.85 6.55
C ARG A 15 0.78 -1.47 7.08
N SER A 16 1.91 -1.23 6.40
CA SER A 16 3.22 -1.68 6.88
C SER A 16 3.83 -0.67 7.87
N THR A 17 4.01 -1.05 9.14
CA THR A 17 4.69 -0.22 10.15
C THR A 17 6.11 0.17 9.73
N ALA A 18 6.84 -0.73 9.06
CA ALA A 18 8.19 -0.46 8.56
C ALA A 18 8.21 0.70 7.55
N SER A 19 7.25 0.73 6.62
CA SER A 19 7.15 1.84 5.65
C SER A 19 6.92 3.19 6.32
N VAL A 20 6.14 3.21 7.42
CA VAL A 20 5.89 4.43 8.19
C VAL A 20 7.16 4.92 8.86
N VAL A 21 7.90 4.03 9.52
CA VAL A 21 9.15 4.38 10.20
C VAL A 21 10.20 4.88 9.20
N THR A 22 10.37 4.17 8.08
CA THR A 22 11.30 4.60 7.02
C THR A 22 10.90 5.94 6.44
N GLY A 23 9.61 6.15 6.17
CA GLY A 23 9.09 7.44 5.70
C GLY A 23 9.37 8.58 6.66
N ALA A 24 9.08 8.38 7.96
CA ALA A 24 9.34 9.37 9.00
C ALA A 24 10.84 9.72 9.10
N LEU A 25 11.71 8.71 9.03
CA LEU A 25 13.16 8.92 9.07
C LEU A 25 13.66 9.72 7.85
N LEU A 26 13.20 9.38 6.65
CA LEU A 26 13.56 10.10 5.42
C LEU A 26 13.09 11.55 5.45
N LEU A 27 11.88 11.81 5.97
CA LEU A 27 11.36 13.16 6.14
C LEU A 27 12.16 13.95 7.16
N ALA A 28 12.52 13.36 8.30
CA ALA A 28 13.32 14.01 9.32
C ALA A 28 14.72 14.38 8.79
N LEU A 29 15.37 13.44 8.09
CA LEU A 29 16.69 13.65 7.51
C LEU A 29 16.66 14.68 6.37
N GLY A 30 15.66 14.60 5.49
CA GLY A 30 15.44 15.58 4.42
C GLY A 30 15.18 16.97 4.99
N ALA A 31 14.34 17.10 6.02
CA ALA A 31 14.09 18.35 6.70
C ALA A 31 15.36 18.91 7.34
N TRP A 32 16.16 18.08 8.02
CA TRP A 32 17.44 18.51 8.58
C TRP A 32 18.35 19.07 7.49
N PHE A 33 18.69 18.29 6.47
CA PHE A 33 19.64 18.71 5.44
C PHE A 33 19.11 19.88 4.61
N GLY A 34 17.81 19.88 4.32
CA GLY A 34 17.18 20.96 3.57
C GLY A 34 17.19 22.28 4.35
N VAL A 35 16.86 22.26 5.64
CA VAL A 35 16.92 23.45 6.51
C VAL A 35 18.35 23.95 6.65
N ASP A 36 19.32 23.05 6.85
CA ASP A 36 20.73 23.41 6.92
C ASP A 36 21.23 24.07 5.63
N ALA A 37 20.89 23.49 4.47
CA ALA A 37 21.25 24.03 3.16
C ALA A 37 20.55 25.36 2.84
N ILE A 38 19.34 25.58 3.35
CA ILE A 38 18.62 26.85 3.19
C ILE A 38 19.25 27.96 4.04
N TRP A 39 19.66 27.66 5.28
CA TRP A 39 20.22 28.68 6.18
C TRP A 39 21.70 28.96 5.95
N ARG A 40 22.50 27.91 5.73
CA ARG A 40 23.96 28.03 5.58
C ARG A 40 24.40 28.14 4.13
N GLY A 41 23.54 27.76 3.19
CA GLY A 41 23.87 27.77 1.77
C GLY A 41 24.04 29.17 1.22
N SER A 42 25.00 29.34 0.32
CA SER A 42 25.23 30.58 -0.42
C SER A 42 24.84 30.42 -1.90
N GLY A 43 24.64 31.55 -2.58
CA GLY A 43 24.29 31.57 -4.01
C GLY A 43 22.98 30.84 -4.30
N ARG A 44 23.03 29.80 -5.13
CA ARG A 44 21.85 29.04 -5.59
C ARG A 44 21.47 27.87 -4.68
N THR A 45 22.32 27.50 -3.72
CA THR A 45 22.13 26.33 -2.86
C THR A 45 20.80 26.35 -2.09
N PRO A 46 20.36 27.47 -1.47
CA PRO A 46 19.06 27.51 -0.79
C PRO A 46 17.87 27.25 -1.71
N TRP A 47 17.93 27.75 -2.94
CA TRP A 47 16.87 27.58 -3.94
C TRP A 47 16.79 26.15 -4.45
N VAL A 48 17.95 25.52 -4.69
CA VAL A 48 18.03 24.10 -5.07
C VAL A 48 17.52 23.21 -3.93
N ALA A 49 17.91 23.49 -2.68
CA ALA A 49 17.45 22.76 -1.51
C ALA A 49 15.92 22.88 -1.34
N LEU A 50 15.37 24.09 -1.49
CA LEU A 50 13.93 24.32 -1.43
C LEU A 50 13.18 23.55 -2.52
N ALA A 51 13.65 23.63 -3.78
CA ALA A 51 13.03 22.91 -4.89
C ALA A 51 13.09 21.39 -4.67
N ALA A 52 14.23 20.87 -4.17
CA ALA A 52 14.38 19.46 -3.81
C ALA A 52 13.42 19.04 -2.70
N LEU A 53 13.25 19.84 -1.65
CA LEU A 53 12.27 19.54 -0.59
C LEU A 53 10.83 19.50 -1.13
N VAL A 54 10.45 20.47 -1.96
CA VAL A 54 9.11 20.53 -2.56
C VAL A 54 8.85 19.34 -3.49
N THR A 55 9.88 18.81 -4.16
CA THR A 55 9.77 17.57 -4.95
C THR A 55 9.71 16.32 -4.09
N LEU A 56 10.65 16.17 -3.16
CA LEU A 56 10.92 14.90 -2.47
C LEU A 56 9.95 14.65 -1.31
N VAL A 57 9.52 15.67 -0.57
CA VAL A 57 8.63 15.49 0.57
C VAL A 57 7.29 14.85 0.16
N PRO A 58 6.56 15.35 -0.84
CA PRO A 58 5.32 14.71 -1.27
C PRO A 58 5.55 13.30 -1.84
N LEU A 59 6.67 13.04 -2.51
CA LEU A 59 7.03 11.71 -2.99
C LEU A 59 7.26 10.74 -1.83
N VAL A 60 8.05 11.11 -0.83
CA VAL A 60 8.26 10.28 0.37
C VAL A 60 6.92 10.00 1.03
N VAL A 61 6.08 11.01 1.25
CA VAL A 61 4.73 10.83 1.81
C VAL A 61 3.90 9.86 0.95
N ALA A 62 3.88 10.04 -0.37
CA ALA A 62 3.10 9.22 -1.30
C ALA A 62 3.51 7.75 -1.32
N TYR A 63 4.81 7.47 -1.21
CA TYR A 63 5.33 6.09 -1.29
C TYR A 63 5.49 5.39 0.05
N THR A 64 5.57 6.13 1.16
CA THR A 64 5.83 5.54 2.49
C THR A 64 4.67 5.68 3.46
N LEU A 65 3.92 6.78 3.39
CA LEU A 65 2.86 7.08 4.35
C LEU A 65 1.46 6.92 3.75
N ARG A 66 1.27 7.23 2.47
CA ARG A 66 -0.06 7.16 1.82
C ARG A 66 -0.57 5.75 1.50
N PRO A 67 0.27 4.74 1.17
CA PRO A 67 -0.24 3.44 0.76
C PRO A 67 -1.04 2.77 1.87
N ALA A 68 -2.31 2.49 1.59
CA ALA A 68 -3.20 1.78 2.51
C ALA A 68 -4.26 1.01 1.73
N VAL A 69 -4.58 -0.20 2.17
CA VAL A 69 -5.77 -0.94 1.72
C VAL A 69 -6.72 -0.99 2.90
N VAL A 70 -7.90 -0.42 2.70
CA VAL A 70 -8.96 -0.36 3.71
C VAL A 70 -10.13 -1.17 3.19
N SER A 71 -10.50 -2.22 3.92
CA SER A 71 -11.74 -2.96 3.70
C SER A 71 -12.81 -2.41 4.62
N ASP A 72 -13.88 -1.90 4.01
CA ASP A 72 -15.11 -1.47 4.65
C ASP A 72 -16.19 -2.54 4.39
N GLU A 73 -17.34 -2.44 5.05
CA GLU A 73 -18.45 -3.39 4.91
C GLU A 73 -18.98 -3.44 3.47
N ASP A 74 -18.98 -2.29 2.79
CA ASP A 74 -19.58 -2.12 1.47
C ASP A 74 -18.58 -2.00 0.31
N ARG A 75 -17.31 -1.69 0.62
CA ARG A 75 -16.33 -1.29 -0.39
C ARG A 75 -14.89 -1.58 0.03
N LEU A 76 -14.06 -1.87 -0.96
CA LEU A 76 -12.62 -1.92 -0.89
C LEU A 76 -12.03 -0.58 -1.34
N THR A 77 -11.27 0.09 -0.47
CA THR A 77 -10.55 1.32 -0.80
C THR A 77 -9.06 1.05 -0.89
N VAL A 78 -8.50 1.18 -2.09
CA VAL A 78 -7.08 1.03 -2.38
C VAL A 78 -6.45 2.41 -2.54
N ARG A 79 -5.65 2.86 -1.58
CA ARG A 79 -4.86 4.09 -1.65
C ARG A 79 -3.47 3.74 -2.19
N ASN A 80 -3.20 4.17 -3.42
CA ASN A 80 -1.88 4.14 -4.06
C ASN A 80 -1.19 5.52 -3.93
N PRO A 81 0.11 5.63 -4.26
CA PRO A 81 0.85 6.88 -4.12
C PRO A 81 0.18 8.10 -4.78
N PHE A 82 -0.30 7.94 -6.01
CA PHE A 82 -0.88 9.04 -6.80
C PHE A 82 -2.38 8.94 -7.06
N ARG A 83 -3.02 7.86 -6.60
CA ARG A 83 -4.45 7.63 -6.84
C ARG A 83 -5.09 6.86 -5.69
N THR A 84 -6.37 7.08 -5.47
CA THR A 84 -7.21 6.29 -4.60
C THR A 84 -8.30 5.66 -5.45
N VAL A 85 -8.43 4.34 -5.36
CA VAL A 85 -9.43 3.57 -6.07
C VAL A 85 -10.42 3.05 -5.03
N THR A 86 -11.69 3.39 -5.17
CA THR A 86 -12.77 2.89 -4.32
C THR A 86 -13.62 1.93 -5.15
N LEU A 87 -13.69 0.68 -4.72
CA LEU A 87 -14.36 -0.42 -5.41
C LEU A 87 -15.46 -0.96 -4.49
N PRO A 88 -16.75 -0.77 -4.82
CA PRO A 88 -17.83 -1.52 -4.17
C PRO A 88 -17.59 -3.03 -4.34
N TRP A 89 -17.91 -3.86 -3.34
CA TRP A 89 -17.57 -5.29 -3.41
C TRP A 89 -18.20 -6.00 -4.62
N ALA A 90 -19.38 -5.57 -5.08
CA ALA A 90 -20.01 -6.13 -6.27
C ALA A 90 -19.25 -5.82 -7.57
N ALA A 91 -18.46 -4.74 -7.60
CA ALA A 91 -17.62 -4.38 -8.74
C ALA A 91 -16.30 -5.16 -8.78
N VAL A 92 -15.96 -5.89 -7.71
CA VAL A 92 -14.74 -6.70 -7.62
C VAL A 92 -14.97 -8.03 -8.34
N ALA A 93 -14.53 -8.11 -9.59
CA ALA A 93 -14.70 -9.30 -10.41
C ALA A 93 -13.66 -10.38 -10.10
N GLU A 94 -12.44 -9.99 -9.70
CA GLU A 94 -11.36 -10.92 -9.42
C GLU A 94 -10.27 -10.28 -8.55
N LEU A 95 -9.82 -10.99 -7.51
CA LEU A 95 -8.66 -10.64 -6.68
C LEU A 95 -7.53 -11.63 -6.98
N ARG A 96 -6.47 -11.15 -7.66
CA ARG A 96 -5.27 -11.96 -7.95
C ARG A 96 -4.14 -11.62 -6.99
N SER A 97 -3.60 -12.66 -6.34
CA SER A 97 -2.29 -12.60 -5.68
C SER A 97 -1.26 -13.20 -6.64
N GLY A 98 -0.38 -12.37 -7.19
CA GLY A 98 0.68 -12.76 -8.11
C GLY A 98 2.07 -12.29 -7.63
N PHE A 99 2.89 -11.76 -8.54
CA PHE A 99 4.07 -10.94 -8.19
C PHE A 99 3.71 -9.50 -7.81
N THR A 100 2.46 -9.12 -8.10
CA THR A 100 1.78 -7.88 -7.72
C THR A 100 0.36 -8.29 -7.30
N ASN A 101 -0.18 -7.65 -6.27
CA ASN A 101 -1.56 -7.88 -5.86
C ASN A 101 -2.47 -6.99 -6.72
N GLU A 102 -3.49 -7.57 -7.36
CA GLU A 102 -4.33 -6.88 -8.34
C GLU A 102 -5.81 -7.16 -8.12
N VAL A 103 -6.64 -6.12 -8.27
CA VAL A 103 -8.09 -6.23 -8.32
C VAL A 103 -8.56 -5.89 -9.72
N ARG A 104 -9.35 -6.78 -10.30
CA ARG A 104 -10.03 -6.58 -11.59
C ARG A 104 -11.46 -6.12 -11.34
N SER A 105 -11.85 -5.03 -12.00
CA SER A 105 -13.19 -4.45 -11.92
C SER A 105 -13.53 -3.79 -13.26
N ASP A 106 -14.71 -4.07 -13.82
CA ASP A 106 -15.19 -3.52 -15.10
C ASP A 106 -14.16 -3.60 -16.26
N GLY A 107 -13.48 -4.75 -16.38
CA GLY A 107 -12.45 -4.97 -17.40
C GLY A 107 -11.13 -4.21 -17.19
N ARG A 108 -11.00 -3.46 -16.08
CA ARG A 108 -9.78 -2.74 -15.69
C ARG A 108 -9.08 -3.45 -14.55
N THR A 109 -7.75 -3.37 -14.53
CA THR A 109 -6.90 -3.93 -13.48
C THR A 109 -6.29 -2.82 -12.65
N TYR A 110 -6.50 -2.88 -11.33
CA TYR A 110 -5.95 -1.95 -10.36
C TYR A 110 -4.93 -2.66 -9.47
N GLN A 111 -3.68 -2.20 -9.50
CA GLN A 111 -2.63 -2.71 -8.61
C GLN A 111 -2.80 -2.22 -7.17
N LEU A 112 -2.62 -3.12 -6.20
CA LEU A 112 -2.71 -2.88 -4.76
C LEU A 112 -1.31 -2.71 -4.20
N TRP A 113 -0.83 -1.47 -4.17
CA TRP A 113 0.53 -1.15 -3.70
C TRP A 113 0.71 -1.31 -2.18
N ALA A 114 -0.38 -1.23 -1.41
CA ALA A 114 -0.31 -1.27 0.05
C ALA A 114 -0.25 -2.68 0.64
N LEU A 115 -0.57 -3.71 -0.15
CA LEU A 115 -0.37 -5.10 0.26
C LEU A 115 1.06 -5.48 -0.13
N PRO A 116 2.00 -5.53 0.83
CA PRO A 116 3.37 -5.85 0.51
C PRO A 116 3.42 -7.25 -0.12
N VAL A 117 3.92 -7.35 -1.35
CA VAL A 117 4.41 -8.62 -1.88
C VAL A 117 5.67 -8.95 -1.10
N SER A 118 5.48 -9.58 0.06
CA SER A 118 6.53 -9.76 1.05
C SER A 118 7.54 -10.79 0.54
N LEU A 119 8.47 -10.39 -0.33
CA LEU A 119 9.58 -11.23 -0.80
C LEU A 119 10.39 -11.79 0.38
N ARG A 120 10.47 -11.03 1.49
CA ARG A 120 11.07 -11.49 2.77
C ARG A 120 10.24 -12.59 3.45
N ALA A 121 8.91 -12.49 3.45
CA ALA A 121 8.07 -13.55 4.02
C ALA A 121 8.04 -14.77 3.12
N ARG A 122 8.05 -14.61 1.78
CA ARG A 122 8.24 -15.72 0.83
C ARG A 122 9.59 -16.41 1.03
N LYS A 123 10.68 -15.65 1.23
CA LYS A 123 12.01 -16.21 1.56
C LYS A 123 12.02 -16.91 2.93
N LYS A 124 11.23 -16.42 3.90
CA LYS A 124 11.05 -17.07 5.22
C LYS A 124 10.22 -18.36 5.11
N ALA A 125 9.12 -18.34 4.35
CA ALA A 125 8.26 -19.49 4.09
C ALA A 125 8.98 -20.58 3.31
N ALA A 126 9.76 -20.23 2.28
CA ALA A 126 10.61 -21.17 1.56
C ALA A 126 11.65 -21.83 2.48
N ARG A 127 12.27 -21.06 3.39
CA ARG A 127 13.19 -21.62 4.39
C ARG A 127 12.49 -22.52 5.42
N ALA A 128 11.24 -22.24 5.77
CA ALA A 128 10.45 -23.11 6.65
C ALA A 128 10.08 -24.42 5.94
N GLN A 129 9.59 -24.35 4.70
CA GLN A 129 9.31 -25.52 3.86
C GLN A 129 10.54 -26.41 3.65
N MET A 130 11.72 -25.80 3.43
CA MET A 130 12.97 -26.56 3.34
C MET A 130 13.36 -27.24 4.66
N ARG A 131 13.02 -26.64 5.82
CA ARG A 131 13.27 -27.26 7.14
C ARG A 131 12.31 -28.41 7.40
N ASP A 132 11.04 -28.26 7.05
CA ASP A 132 10.02 -29.31 7.20
C ASP A 132 10.33 -30.50 6.27
N ALA A 133 10.78 -30.24 5.04
CA ALA A 133 11.21 -31.29 4.10
C ALA A 133 12.48 -32.04 4.54
N VAL A 134 13.36 -31.39 5.32
CA VAL A 134 14.54 -32.03 5.93
C VAL A 134 14.17 -32.77 7.22
N ALA A 135 13.14 -32.32 7.94
CA ALA A 135 12.68 -32.91 9.19
C ALA A 135 11.83 -34.17 9.01
N ASP A 136 11.10 -34.31 7.89
CA ASP A 136 10.35 -35.54 7.55
C ASP A 136 10.64 -36.00 6.11
N PRO A 137 11.76 -36.72 5.87
CA PRO A 137 12.15 -37.19 4.55
C PRO A 137 11.26 -38.33 3.99
N HIS A 138 10.42 -38.94 4.82
CA HIS A 138 9.69 -40.18 4.49
C HIS A 138 8.17 -40.09 4.71
N GLY A 139 7.63 -38.94 5.13
CA GLY A 139 6.19 -38.71 5.24
C GLY A 139 5.49 -39.65 6.22
N ALA A 140 6.23 -40.16 7.22
CA ALA A 140 5.77 -41.22 8.11
C ALA A 140 4.91 -40.70 9.28
N THR A 141 4.86 -39.39 9.46
CA THR A 141 4.00 -38.74 10.45
C THR A 141 2.66 -38.38 9.79
N PRO A 142 1.51 -38.80 10.32
CA PRO A 142 0.22 -38.25 9.90
C PRO A 142 0.16 -36.80 10.40
N THR A 143 0.78 -35.91 9.63
CA THR A 143 0.84 -34.49 9.95
C THR A 143 -0.58 -33.94 9.79
N THR A 144 -1.23 -33.65 10.92
CA THR A 144 -2.30 -32.65 11.01
C THR A 144 -1.93 -31.55 10.05
N VAL A 145 -2.70 -31.37 8.96
CA VAL A 145 -2.38 -30.47 7.84
C VAL A 145 -1.98 -29.11 8.42
N SER A 146 -0.68 -28.93 8.64
CA SER A 146 -0.14 -27.73 9.23
C SER A 146 -0.11 -26.80 8.05
N GLN A 147 -1.16 -25.98 7.95
CA GLN A 147 -1.35 -25.13 6.79
C GLN A 147 -0.02 -24.41 6.53
N PRO A 148 0.48 -24.43 5.28
CA PRO A 148 1.76 -23.81 4.95
C PRO A 148 1.73 -22.40 5.52
N VAL A 149 2.78 -22.02 6.26
CA VAL A 149 2.92 -20.70 6.90
C VAL A 149 2.79 -19.63 5.81
N ARG A 150 1.55 -19.21 5.55
CA ARG A 150 1.18 -18.25 4.51
C ARG A 150 1.66 -16.89 4.96
N SER A 151 2.21 -16.12 4.04
CA SER A 151 2.65 -14.77 4.36
C SER A 151 1.45 -13.94 4.83
N ASP A 152 1.64 -13.02 5.78
CA ASP A 152 0.58 -12.11 6.27
C ASP A 152 -0.15 -11.39 5.12
N SER A 153 0.54 -11.17 4.00
CA SER A 153 -0.02 -10.63 2.75
C SER A 153 -0.94 -11.61 2.01
N ASP A 154 -0.62 -12.91 1.98
CA ASP A 154 -1.46 -13.91 1.34
C ASP A 154 -2.73 -14.16 2.18
N GLN A 155 -2.61 -14.13 3.51
CA GLN A 155 -3.77 -14.18 4.42
C GLN A 155 -4.67 -12.95 4.21
N ALA A 156 -4.09 -11.74 4.13
CA ALA A 156 -4.88 -10.54 3.87
C ALA A 156 -5.60 -10.58 2.51
N VAL A 157 -4.99 -11.13 1.45
CA VAL A 157 -5.69 -11.28 0.16
C VAL A 157 -6.84 -12.28 0.27
N GLU A 158 -6.66 -13.37 1.01
CA GLU A 158 -7.71 -14.37 1.19
C GLU A 158 -8.89 -13.83 2.01
N ASP A 159 -8.61 -13.10 3.09
CA ASP A 159 -9.64 -12.39 3.88
C ASP A 159 -10.45 -11.44 2.98
N LEU A 160 -9.77 -10.71 2.09
CA LEU A 160 -10.42 -9.80 1.13
C LEU A 160 -11.29 -10.55 0.11
N ARG A 161 -10.87 -11.74 -0.34
CA ARG A 161 -11.70 -12.59 -1.23
C ARG A 161 -12.94 -13.07 -0.53
N GLU A 162 -12.80 -13.54 0.70
CA GLU A 162 -13.91 -14.05 1.49
C GLU A 162 -14.95 -12.94 1.78
N ILE A 163 -14.49 -11.70 2.02
CA ILE A 163 -15.39 -10.54 2.14
C ILE A 163 -16.07 -10.24 0.80
N ALA A 164 -15.33 -10.25 -0.31
CA ALA A 164 -15.88 -9.98 -1.64
C ALA A 164 -16.99 -10.97 -1.99
N GLU A 165 -16.78 -12.27 -1.78
CA GLU A 165 -17.77 -13.32 -2.05
C GLU A 165 -19.04 -13.15 -1.19
N ARG A 166 -18.87 -12.88 0.11
CA ARG A 166 -20.01 -12.68 1.01
C ARG A 166 -20.83 -11.41 0.71
N ARG A 167 -20.17 -10.34 0.27
CA ARG A 167 -20.80 -9.02 0.10
C ARG A 167 -21.16 -8.70 -1.35
N ALA A 168 -20.79 -9.53 -2.33
CA ALA A 168 -21.09 -9.29 -3.75
C ALA A 168 -22.58 -9.07 -4.04
N ALA A 169 -23.47 -9.79 -3.34
CA ALA A 169 -24.92 -9.69 -3.51
C ALA A 169 -25.58 -8.58 -2.66
N ALA A 170 -24.83 -7.92 -1.77
CA ALA A 170 -25.41 -6.92 -0.87
C ALA A 170 -25.83 -5.67 -1.67
N PRO A 171 -27.04 -5.12 -1.47
CA PRO A 171 -27.50 -3.92 -2.17
C PRO A 171 -26.62 -2.69 -1.89
N THR A 172 -26.05 -2.60 -0.69
CA THR A 172 -25.17 -1.52 -0.24
C THR A 172 -23.77 -1.59 -0.83
N ALA A 173 -23.38 -2.75 -1.36
CA ALA A 173 -22.07 -2.99 -1.96
C ALA A 173 -22.08 -2.90 -3.50
N GLN A 174 -23.16 -2.36 -4.08
CA GLN A 174 -23.31 -2.12 -5.52
C GLN A 174 -22.77 -0.74 -5.93
N GLY A 175 -22.33 -0.61 -7.18
CA GLY A 175 -21.95 0.66 -7.79
C GLY A 175 -20.67 0.61 -8.62
N PRO A 176 -20.35 1.68 -9.36
CA PRO A 176 -19.18 1.73 -10.22
C PRO A 176 -17.88 1.95 -9.43
N ALA A 177 -16.77 1.48 -9.98
CA ALA A 177 -15.43 1.81 -9.50
C ALA A 177 -15.15 3.32 -9.61
N VAL A 178 -14.73 3.95 -8.51
CA VAL A 178 -14.38 5.37 -8.47
C VAL A 178 -12.87 5.54 -8.34
N VAL A 179 -12.27 6.35 -9.21
CA VAL A 179 -10.83 6.67 -9.17
C VAL A 179 -10.65 8.15 -8.87
N ARG A 180 -9.89 8.47 -7.81
CA ARG A 180 -9.54 9.84 -7.42
C ARG A 180 -8.04 10.05 -7.46
N TRP A 181 -7.59 11.05 -8.19
CA TRP A 181 -6.17 11.44 -8.25
C TRP A 181 -5.74 12.23 -7.03
N ALA A 182 -4.48 12.05 -6.62
CA ALA A 182 -3.86 12.72 -5.50
C ALA A 182 -3.19 14.02 -5.96
N TYR A 183 -3.99 15.02 -6.37
CA TYR A 183 -3.44 16.29 -6.84
C TYR A 183 -2.63 17.02 -5.76
N GLU A 184 -2.94 16.77 -4.49
CA GLU A 184 -2.16 17.23 -3.33
C GLU A 184 -0.72 16.71 -3.30
N ILE A 185 -0.42 15.61 -4.00
CA ILE A 185 0.93 15.07 -4.18
C ILE A 185 1.48 15.48 -5.54
N ILE A 186 0.70 15.27 -6.61
CA ILE A 186 1.16 15.46 -7.99
C ILE A 186 1.56 16.90 -8.25
N ALA A 187 0.75 17.87 -7.81
CA ALA A 187 1.00 19.28 -8.06
C ALA A 187 2.31 19.78 -7.41
N PRO A 188 2.55 19.63 -6.09
CA PRO A 188 3.80 20.09 -5.49
C PRO A 188 5.02 19.33 -6.03
N THR A 189 4.91 18.01 -6.27
CA THR A 189 6.01 17.26 -6.88
C THR A 189 6.36 17.79 -8.26
N ALA A 190 5.37 18.07 -9.12
CA ALA A 190 5.59 18.61 -10.45
C ALA A 190 6.21 20.01 -10.39
N VAL A 191 5.68 20.89 -9.54
CA VAL A 191 6.21 22.26 -9.35
C VAL A 191 7.66 22.23 -8.90
N GLY A 192 7.99 21.44 -7.87
CA GLY A 192 9.37 21.31 -7.40
C GLY A 192 10.30 20.72 -8.47
N ALA A 193 9.82 19.71 -9.22
CA ALA A 193 10.63 19.07 -10.26
C ALA A 193 10.94 20.04 -11.40
N ILE A 194 9.96 20.82 -11.84
CA ILE A 194 10.17 21.88 -12.85
C ILE A 194 11.15 22.92 -12.34
N ALA A 195 10.99 23.38 -11.09
CA ALA A 195 11.90 24.35 -10.48
C ALA A 195 13.35 23.82 -10.42
N LEU A 196 13.55 22.56 -10.03
CA LEU A 196 14.86 21.91 -10.06
C LEU A 196 15.46 21.88 -11.46
N VAL A 197 14.68 21.46 -12.47
CA VAL A 197 15.14 21.39 -13.87
C VAL A 197 15.58 22.78 -14.34
N VAL A 198 14.78 23.81 -14.08
CA VAL A 198 15.12 25.20 -14.44
C VAL A 198 16.39 25.65 -13.72
N LEU A 199 16.52 25.40 -12.43
CA LEU A 199 17.69 25.83 -11.63
C LEU A 199 18.98 25.17 -12.10
N VAL A 200 18.93 23.89 -12.50
CA VAL A 200 20.07 23.12 -13.01
C VAL A 200 20.39 23.49 -14.46
N ALA A 201 19.39 23.70 -15.31
CA ALA A 201 19.62 24.03 -16.71
C ALA A 201 20.12 25.47 -16.93
N THR A 202 19.84 26.38 -15.99
CA THR A 202 20.25 27.80 -16.05
C THR A 202 21.39 28.14 -15.09
N GLY A 203 21.95 27.14 -14.40
CA GLY A 203 23.06 27.27 -13.47
C GLY A 203 24.32 26.66 -14.05
#